data_AF-A0A397CIT7-F1
#
_entry.id   AF-A0A397CIT7-F1
#
_cell.length_a   1.000
_cell.length_b   1.000
_cell.length_c   1.000
_cell.angle_alpha   90.00
_cell.angle_beta   90.00
_cell.angle_gamma   90.00
#
_symmetry.space_group_name_H-M   'P 1'
#
loop_
_entity.id
_entity.type
_entity.pdbx_description
1 polymer ?
#
loop_
_entity_poly.entity_id
_entity_poly.type
_entity_poly.pdbx_seq_one_letter_code
_entity_poly.pdbx_strand_id
1 'polypeptide(L)'
;MYHRAVLVPVWRHVNLNVVVLQTRGDDFVKQCTLDNLQYEVDTVERDGSVSTQVVQLAGVASLGVAAQKAAFFGRIPELTHLRYVGVGVTEAGIHPSSQAMKDLAAFLVALLVPPALQPLVASHVTFHNSMVDRITASRPSNSMVPYTEPLPPKALVIEDLTGQLPLAWGSIPGVQLRTQPTMVYALALSRLPTTAAAPPVVFTYLDGLVQKDLAPGLLAHGLSYGVIQEVYKDWIHRLKHKYFGMDTFFVAQNAWTKYTIRLLATIAPHVQAGEVPSLLREASASGSVEDTTDMMRTLLRRWGGYDDADDRWRTFAANVAVMYRRFLTVPPTPVLDVLTELVAQSTEALKDELAIATYVADSVASTWAIDVHTHLFPPSHDALMLWGIDALLTYHYLVAEYLMTAPVAPETFLAWPKTKQADAIWTHLFVDRSPLSEACQGVVTTLNLLGLSALVKTRDLPAIREPNAYVDLVFRLAKIRYVVMTNIPFDPQEASYWTNHTPYNARQFRTALRVDQLLLGDWASLGPALDLQHLPHTLAGVTQYLESWVDILRPVYFMASVPATFALRESAAADPIAIQPDGAMLLQHVLLPLAQSRRLPVALKFGAVRQLNPRY
;
A
#
# COMPACT_ATOMS: atom_id res chain seq x y z
N MET A 1 23.03 -8.19 -18.91
CA MET A 1 23.41 -9.62 -18.92
C MET A 1 22.54 -10.44 -19.85
N TYR A 2 21.27 -10.66 -19.54
CA TYR A 2 20.32 -11.50 -20.28
C TYR A 2 20.53 -11.63 -21.81
N HIS A 3 20.49 -10.54 -22.60
CA HIS A 3 20.71 -10.61 -24.06
C HIS A 3 22.03 -11.26 -24.47
N ARG A 4 23.13 -10.98 -23.76
CA ARG A 4 24.45 -11.56 -24.05
C ARG A 4 24.52 -13.06 -23.72
N ALA A 5 23.67 -13.55 -22.81
CA ALA A 5 23.61 -14.95 -22.42
C ALA A 5 22.51 -15.78 -23.13
N VAL A 6 21.54 -15.13 -23.78
CA VAL A 6 20.41 -15.83 -24.44
C VAL A 6 20.26 -15.37 -25.88
N LEU A 7 19.81 -14.13 -26.10
CA LEU A 7 19.41 -13.65 -27.43
C LEU A 7 20.56 -13.64 -28.45
N VAL A 8 21.77 -13.23 -28.03
CA VAL A 8 22.95 -13.22 -28.91
C VAL A 8 23.40 -14.65 -29.26
N PRO A 9 23.61 -15.58 -28.30
CA PRO A 9 23.85 -16.99 -28.62
C PRO A 9 22.79 -17.61 -29.53
N VAL A 10 21.50 -17.34 -29.30
CA VAL A 10 20.38 -17.80 -30.14
C VAL A 10 20.55 -17.34 -31.59
N TRP A 11 20.83 -16.05 -31.83
CA TRP A 11 21.05 -15.53 -33.19
C TRP A 11 22.33 -16.06 -33.84
N ARG A 12 23.42 -16.24 -33.07
CA ARG A 12 24.66 -16.86 -33.57
C ARG A 12 24.44 -18.33 -33.96
N HIS A 13 23.58 -19.06 -33.25
CA HIS A 13 23.24 -20.45 -33.55
C HIS A 13 22.54 -20.61 -34.91
N VAL A 14 21.76 -19.61 -35.34
CA VAL A 14 21.16 -19.54 -36.69
C VAL A 14 22.02 -18.77 -37.70
N ASN A 15 23.34 -18.72 -37.46
CA ASN A 15 24.37 -18.12 -38.34
C ASN A 15 24.18 -16.62 -38.66
N LEU A 16 23.43 -15.87 -37.85
CA LEU A 16 23.31 -14.42 -38.02
C LEU A 16 24.55 -13.70 -37.49
N ASN A 17 24.99 -12.66 -38.20
CA ASN A 17 25.96 -11.71 -37.66
C ASN A 17 25.27 -10.75 -36.69
N VAL A 18 25.83 -10.62 -35.48
CA VAL A 18 25.21 -9.85 -34.40
C VAL A 18 26.08 -8.66 -34.05
N VAL A 19 25.47 -7.47 -34.05
CA VAL A 19 26.05 -6.23 -33.55
C VAL A 19 25.37 -5.87 -32.23
N VAL A 20 26.14 -5.56 -31.19
CA VAL A 20 25.59 -5.16 -29.88
C VAL A 20 25.75 -3.65 -29.67
N LEU A 21 24.62 -2.99 -29.44
CA LEU A 21 24.55 -1.55 -29.18
C LEU A 21 24.33 -1.31 -27.68
N GLN A 22 25.31 -0.68 -27.03
CA GLN A 22 25.24 -0.33 -25.61
C GLN A 22 24.51 1.01 -25.42
N THR A 23 23.38 1.00 -24.73
CA THR A 23 22.49 2.19 -24.60
C THR A 23 23.01 3.28 -23.65
N ARG A 24 23.94 2.96 -22.74
CA ARG A 24 24.56 3.89 -21.77
C ARG A 24 25.98 3.44 -21.44
N GLY A 25 26.93 4.37 -21.41
CA GLY A 25 28.35 4.05 -21.20
C GLY A 25 28.97 3.24 -22.35
N ASP A 26 30.23 2.85 -22.23
CA ASP A 26 30.99 2.14 -23.27
C ASP A 26 31.96 1.08 -22.70
N ASP A 27 31.76 0.65 -21.46
CA ASP A 27 32.60 -0.35 -20.77
C ASP A 27 32.60 -1.72 -21.49
N PHE A 28 31.43 -2.23 -21.89
CA PHE A 28 31.35 -3.47 -22.66
C PHE A 28 31.94 -3.30 -24.06
N VAL A 29 31.71 -2.15 -24.69
CA VAL A 29 32.25 -1.84 -26.02
C VAL A 29 33.77 -1.84 -26.00
N LYS A 30 34.39 -1.17 -25.02
CA LYS A 30 35.84 -1.16 -24.79
C LYS A 30 36.39 -2.57 -24.56
N GLN A 31 35.83 -3.31 -23.59
CA GLN A 31 36.31 -4.64 -23.24
C GLN A 31 36.19 -5.60 -24.42
N CYS A 32 35.03 -5.67 -25.06
CA CYS A 32 34.80 -6.54 -26.20
C CYS A 32 35.67 -6.17 -27.42
N THR A 33 36.02 -4.89 -27.61
CA THR A 33 36.97 -4.47 -28.66
C THR A 33 38.39 -4.95 -28.38
N LEU A 34 38.84 -4.90 -27.11
CA LEU A 34 40.13 -5.47 -26.70
C LEU A 34 40.17 -7.00 -26.88
N ASP A 35 39.04 -7.65 -26.60
CA ASP A 35 38.86 -9.11 -26.73
C ASP A 35 38.50 -9.56 -28.16
N ASN A 36 38.93 -8.83 -29.20
CA ASN A 36 38.70 -9.16 -30.63
C ASN A 36 37.21 -9.42 -31.00
N LEU A 37 36.31 -8.59 -30.47
CA LEU A 37 34.85 -8.70 -30.60
C LEU A 37 34.26 -9.99 -29.99
N GLN A 38 34.96 -10.62 -29.04
CA GLN A 38 34.48 -11.76 -28.28
C GLN A 38 34.06 -11.37 -26.87
N TYR A 39 33.26 -12.22 -26.23
CA TYR A 39 33.02 -12.16 -24.79
C TYR A 39 32.67 -13.55 -24.25
N GLU A 40 32.97 -13.78 -22.97
CA GLU A 40 32.64 -15.01 -22.26
C GLU A 40 31.20 -15.00 -21.71
N VAL A 41 30.59 -16.19 -21.61
CA VAL A 41 29.35 -16.48 -20.88
C VAL A 41 29.60 -17.72 -20.03
N ASP A 42 29.45 -17.58 -18.72
CA ASP A 42 29.52 -18.70 -17.79
C ASP A 42 28.14 -19.33 -17.60
N THR A 43 28.10 -20.65 -17.69
CA THR A 43 26.97 -21.48 -17.30
C THR A 43 27.40 -22.32 -16.10
N VAL A 44 26.69 -22.16 -14.97
CA VAL A 44 26.87 -23.02 -13.80
C VAL A 44 26.05 -24.28 -14.03
N GLU A 45 26.70 -25.41 -14.25
CA GLU A 45 26.06 -26.68 -14.49
C GLU A 45 25.35 -27.22 -13.25
N ARG A 46 24.50 -28.24 -13.44
CA ARG A 46 23.64 -28.81 -12.38
C ARG A 46 24.42 -29.45 -11.22
N ASP A 47 25.69 -29.77 -11.41
CA ASP A 47 26.61 -30.27 -10.39
C ASP A 47 27.40 -29.16 -9.67
N GLY A 48 27.23 -27.90 -10.11
CA GLY A 48 27.97 -26.73 -9.62
C GLY A 48 29.31 -26.48 -10.30
N SER A 49 29.70 -27.28 -11.30
CA SER A 49 30.81 -26.92 -12.20
C SER A 49 30.45 -25.71 -13.06
N VAL A 50 31.46 -25.04 -13.64
CA VAL A 50 31.24 -23.88 -14.52
C VAL A 50 31.79 -24.19 -15.90
N SER A 51 30.94 -24.13 -16.91
CA SER A 51 31.30 -24.17 -18.32
C SER A 51 31.31 -22.74 -18.88
N THR A 52 32.36 -22.37 -19.63
CA THR A 52 32.50 -21.03 -20.23
C THR A 52 32.38 -21.12 -21.74
N GLN A 53 31.39 -20.44 -22.31
CA GLN A 53 31.21 -20.28 -23.74
C GLN A 53 31.80 -18.94 -24.18
N VAL A 54 32.65 -18.94 -25.21
CA VAL A 54 33.10 -17.71 -25.88
C VAL A 54 32.16 -17.41 -27.05
N VAL A 55 31.66 -16.17 -27.13
CA VAL A 55 30.69 -15.73 -28.14
C VAL A 55 31.30 -14.62 -29.00
N GLN A 56 31.41 -14.86 -30.30
CA GLN A 56 31.89 -13.89 -31.29
C GLN A 56 30.76 -12.96 -31.74
N LEU A 57 31.01 -11.65 -31.70
CA LEU A 57 30.20 -10.60 -32.31
C LEU A 57 30.77 -10.16 -33.67
N ALA A 58 29.92 -9.59 -34.51
CA ALA A 58 30.29 -8.92 -35.76
C ALA A 58 30.59 -7.42 -35.55
N GLY A 59 30.22 -6.85 -34.40
CA GLY A 59 30.55 -5.48 -34.01
C GLY A 59 29.96 -5.07 -32.66
N VAL A 60 30.52 -4.01 -32.09
CA VAL A 60 30.00 -3.34 -30.89
C VAL A 60 30.05 -1.82 -31.07
N ALA A 61 29.10 -1.10 -30.50
CA ALA A 61 29.13 0.37 -30.44
C ALA A 61 28.34 0.89 -29.23
N SER A 62 28.72 2.06 -28.71
CA SER A 62 27.93 2.77 -27.69
C SER A 62 27.02 3.80 -28.33
N LEU A 63 25.74 3.77 -27.95
CA LEU A 63 24.78 4.85 -28.16
C LEU A 63 24.87 5.90 -27.05
N GLY A 64 25.44 5.54 -25.89
CA GLY A 64 25.72 6.44 -24.78
C GLY A 64 26.90 7.39 -25.01
N VAL A 65 27.74 7.14 -26.02
CA VAL A 65 28.86 8.00 -26.41
C VAL A 65 28.55 8.65 -27.76
N ALA A 66 28.36 9.98 -27.78
CA ALA A 66 27.86 10.71 -28.95
C ALA A 66 28.67 10.47 -30.25
N ALA A 67 30.00 10.41 -30.16
CA ALA A 67 30.86 10.15 -31.31
C ALA A 67 30.68 8.73 -31.88
N GLN A 68 30.59 7.70 -31.02
CA GLN A 68 30.35 6.32 -31.44
C GLN A 68 28.95 6.16 -32.03
N LYS A 69 27.95 6.80 -31.43
CA LYS A 69 26.58 6.85 -31.94
C LYS A 69 26.52 7.47 -33.33
N ALA A 70 27.14 8.64 -33.53
CA ALA A 70 27.17 9.30 -34.84
C ALA A 70 27.87 8.42 -35.90
N ALA A 71 29.01 7.81 -35.55
CA ALA A 71 29.73 6.89 -36.44
C ALA A 71 28.90 5.65 -36.80
N PHE A 72 28.18 5.05 -35.85
CA PHE A 72 27.28 3.93 -36.13
C PHE A 72 26.08 4.35 -36.98
N PHE A 73 25.45 5.49 -36.68
CA PHE A 73 24.28 5.99 -37.40
C PHE A 73 24.60 6.32 -38.87
N GLY A 74 25.79 6.87 -39.15
CA GLY A 74 26.26 7.08 -40.52
C GLY A 74 26.43 5.80 -41.35
N ARG A 75 26.51 4.63 -40.70
CA ARG A 75 26.67 3.31 -41.33
C ARG A 75 25.38 2.48 -41.36
N ILE A 76 24.25 2.99 -40.87
CA ILE A 76 22.95 2.29 -40.95
C ILE A 76 22.59 1.89 -42.40
N PRO A 77 22.86 2.70 -43.45
CA PRO A 77 22.62 2.29 -44.84
C PRO A 77 23.41 1.05 -45.31
N GLU A 78 24.49 0.67 -44.62
CA GLU A 78 25.25 -0.56 -44.91
C GLU A 78 24.55 -1.82 -44.39
N LEU A 79 23.53 -1.69 -43.52
CA LEU A 79 22.82 -2.80 -42.87
C LEU A 79 21.72 -3.41 -43.77
N THR A 80 21.99 -3.57 -45.06
CA THR A 80 21.06 -4.05 -46.10
C THR A 80 20.46 -5.43 -45.84
N HIS A 81 21.12 -6.24 -45.01
CA HIS A 81 20.69 -7.58 -44.60
C HIS A 81 20.17 -7.65 -43.15
N LEU A 82 19.85 -6.52 -42.51
CA LEU A 82 19.21 -6.54 -41.20
C LEU A 82 17.88 -7.30 -41.26
N ARG A 83 17.63 -8.13 -40.26
CA ARG A 83 16.41 -8.95 -40.15
C ARG A 83 15.70 -8.80 -38.80
N TYR A 84 16.45 -8.65 -37.71
CA TYR A 84 15.92 -8.62 -36.35
C TYR A 84 16.56 -7.50 -35.54
N VAL A 85 15.77 -6.85 -34.68
CA VAL A 85 16.23 -5.85 -33.71
C VAL A 85 15.75 -6.30 -32.33
N GLY A 86 16.69 -6.58 -31.43
CA GLY A 86 16.41 -7.06 -30.08
C GLY A 86 16.64 -5.97 -29.06
N VAL A 87 15.57 -5.50 -28.41
CA VAL A 87 15.59 -4.34 -27.52
C VAL A 87 15.66 -4.78 -26.06
N GLY A 88 16.82 -4.59 -25.42
CA GLY A 88 17.09 -5.05 -24.07
C GLY A 88 17.17 -3.91 -23.07
N VAL A 89 16.02 -3.53 -22.50
CA VAL A 89 15.89 -2.44 -21.52
C VAL A 89 15.05 -2.88 -20.33
N THR A 90 15.19 -2.18 -19.20
CA THR A 90 14.25 -2.30 -18.07
C THR A 90 12.91 -1.66 -18.42
N GLU A 91 11.87 -1.93 -17.63
CA GLU A 91 10.53 -1.34 -17.78
C GLU A 91 10.55 0.20 -17.94
N ALA A 92 11.25 0.91 -17.05
CA ALA A 92 11.45 2.36 -17.15
C ALA A 92 12.22 2.80 -18.43
N GLY A 93 12.96 1.89 -19.07
CA GLY A 93 13.62 2.11 -20.35
C GLY A 93 12.72 1.92 -21.57
N ILE A 94 11.56 1.28 -21.44
CA ILE A 94 10.53 1.14 -22.49
C ILE A 94 9.68 2.43 -22.59
N HIS A 95 9.70 3.29 -21.56
CA HIS A 95 8.93 4.53 -21.57
C HIS A 95 9.19 5.39 -22.84
N PRO A 96 8.17 5.92 -23.54
CA PRO A 96 8.35 6.58 -24.85
C PRO A 96 9.33 7.75 -24.85
N SER A 97 9.44 8.49 -23.73
CA SER A 97 10.38 9.61 -23.60
C SER A 97 11.82 9.19 -23.25
N SER A 98 12.08 7.91 -23.01
CA SER A 98 13.41 7.40 -22.64
C SER A 98 14.41 7.57 -23.78
N GLN A 99 15.70 7.72 -23.44
CA GLN A 99 16.74 7.85 -24.46
C GLN A 99 16.85 6.58 -25.32
N ALA A 100 16.58 5.39 -24.76
CA ALA A 100 16.64 4.14 -25.52
C ALA A 100 15.52 4.06 -26.58
N MET A 101 14.31 4.53 -26.26
CA MET A 101 13.21 4.56 -27.24
C MET A 101 13.41 5.65 -28.30
N LYS A 102 13.93 6.83 -27.90
CA LYS A 102 14.35 7.87 -28.86
C LYS A 102 15.42 7.37 -29.84
N ASP A 103 16.38 6.59 -29.35
CA ASP A 103 17.47 6.06 -30.15
C ASP A 103 17.00 4.94 -31.08
N LEU A 104 16.08 4.08 -30.62
CA LEU A 104 15.41 3.09 -31.46
C LEU A 104 14.56 3.77 -32.55
N ALA A 105 13.79 4.80 -32.22
CA ALA A 105 13.01 5.55 -33.21
C ALA A 105 13.91 6.22 -34.26
N ALA A 106 15.01 6.86 -33.84
CA ALA A 106 15.98 7.46 -34.75
C ALA A 106 16.68 6.41 -35.63
N PHE A 107 16.98 5.23 -35.09
CA PHE A 107 17.53 4.10 -35.86
C PHE A 107 16.54 3.60 -36.93
N LEU A 108 15.25 3.46 -36.58
CA LEU A 108 14.20 3.06 -37.53
C LEU A 108 13.98 4.12 -38.62
N VAL A 109 14.02 5.42 -38.28
CA VAL A 109 13.98 6.53 -39.26
C VAL A 109 15.19 6.49 -40.21
N ALA A 110 16.38 6.17 -39.72
CA ALA A 110 17.58 6.07 -40.56
C ALA A 110 17.57 4.83 -41.48
N LEU A 111 16.80 3.79 -41.11
CA LEU A 111 16.63 2.57 -41.89
C LEU A 111 15.48 2.65 -42.92
N LEU A 112 14.40 3.39 -42.60
CA LEU A 112 13.17 3.50 -43.37
C LEU A 112 13.02 4.91 -43.97
N VAL A 113 13.32 5.04 -45.27
CA VAL A 113 13.37 6.31 -46.03
C VAL A 113 12.10 7.18 -45.84
N PRO A 114 12.19 8.52 -45.69
CA PRO A 114 11.04 9.35 -45.29
C PRO A 114 9.94 9.40 -46.38
N PRO A 115 8.65 9.44 -45.98
CA PRO A 115 8.12 10.71 -45.47
C PRO A 115 7.26 10.61 -44.18
N ALA A 116 6.90 9.41 -43.70
CA ALA A 116 6.11 9.26 -42.47
C ALA A 116 6.45 7.94 -41.74
N LEU A 117 6.93 8.05 -40.49
CA LEU A 117 7.43 6.90 -39.71
C LEU A 117 6.33 5.88 -39.37
N GLN A 118 5.14 6.34 -38.97
CA GLN A 118 4.09 5.47 -38.43
C GLN A 118 3.53 4.47 -39.47
N PRO A 119 3.18 4.86 -40.73
CA PRO A 119 2.76 3.91 -41.75
C PRO A 119 3.88 2.96 -42.19
N LEU A 120 5.13 3.43 -42.23
CA LEU A 120 6.29 2.61 -42.60
C LEU A 120 6.57 1.53 -41.55
N VAL A 121 6.61 1.89 -40.26
CA VAL A 121 6.76 0.93 -39.16
C VAL A 121 5.62 -0.08 -39.17
N ALA A 122 4.36 0.36 -39.34
CA ALA A 122 3.20 -0.53 -39.38
C ALA A 122 3.17 -1.50 -40.58
N SER A 123 3.92 -1.22 -41.67
CA SER A 123 3.97 -2.06 -42.87
C SER A 123 5.27 -2.88 -43.02
N HIS A 124 6.35 -2.49 -42.35
CA HIS A 124 7.68 -3.10 -42.50
C HIS A 124 8.28 -3.67 -41.20
N VAL A 125 7.66 -3.43 -40.04
CA VAL A 125 8.16 -3.88 -38.73
C VAL A 125 7.09 -4.68 -37.99
N THR A 126 7.41 -5.93 -37.66
CA THR A 126 6.57 -6.77 -36.78
C THR A 126 7.12 -6.73 -35.36
N PHE A 127 6.27 -6.45 -34.39
CA PHE A 127 6.60 -6.54 -32.97
C PHE A 127 6.12 -7.88 -32.42
N HIS A 128 7.06 -8.74 -32.02
CA HIS A 128 6.73 -10.02 -31.40
C HIS A 128 6.61 -9.88 -29.89
N ASN A 129 5.53 -10.40 -29.31
CA ASN A 129 5.47 -10.65 -27.87
C ASN A 129 6.50 -11.74 -27.52
N SER A 130 7.15 -11.61 -26.37
CA SER A 130 8.07 -12.64 -25.89
C SER A 130 8.00 -12.82 -24.38
N MET A 131 8.24 -14.05 -23.93
CA MET A 131 8.50 -14.38 -22.54
C MET A 131 9.94 -14.87 -22.42
N VAL A 132 10.64 -14.37 -21.41
CA VAL A 132 12.07 -14.56 -21.20
C VAL A 132 12.33 -15.11 -19.81
N ASP A 133 13.04 -16.23 -19.71
CA ASP A 133 13.24 -16.98 -18.46
C ASP A 133 14.61 -17.66 -18.42
N ARG A 134 15.67 -16.91 -18.09
CA ARG A 134 16.98 -17.46 -17.68
C ARG A 134 17.55 -16.57 -16.58
N ILE A 135 17.88 -17.16 -15.44
CA ILE A 135 18.53 -16.46 -14.32
C ILE A 135 19.94 -16.08 -14.77
N THR A 136 20.24 -14.78 -14.73
CA THR A 136 21.55 -14.22 -15.09
C THR A 136 22.04 -13.25 -14.03
N ALA A 137 23.28 -13.44 -13.58
CA ALA A 137 24.04 -12.58 -12.69
C ALA A 137 25.35 -12.14 -13.36
N SER A 138 26.22 -11.48 -12.60
CA SER A 138 27.61 -11.20 -12.96
C SER A 138 28.55 -12.26 -12.38
N ARG A 139 29.60 -12.64 -13.11
CA ARG A 139 30.70 -13.44 -12.54
C ARG A 139 31.31 -12.64 -11.38
N PRO A 140 31.48 -13.22 -10.16
CA PRO A 140 31.94 -12.47 -8.99
C PRO A 140 33.29 -11.75 -9.16
N SER A 141 34.19 -12.30 -9.98
CA SER A 141 35.52 -11.72 -10.28
C SER A 141 35.54 -10.78 -11.49
N ASN A 142 34.51 -10.78 -12.34
CA ASN A 142 34.41 -9.89 -13.51
C ASN A 142 32.95 -9.59 -13.81
N SER A 143 32.51 -8.37 -13.45
CA SER A 143 31.12 -7.93 -13.62
C SER A 143 30.64 -7.95 -15.08
N MET A 144 31.55 -7.98 -16.05
CA MET A 144 31.26 -7.97 -17.48
C MET A 144 30.91 -9.35 -18.04
N VAL A 145 31.23 -10.45 -17.37
CA VAL A 145 30.88 -11.81 -17.83
C VAL A 145 29.51 -12.21 -17.26
N PRO A 146 28.51 -12.53 -18.12
CA PRO A 146 27.24 -13.11 -17.67
C PRO A 146 27.48 -14.47 -16.99
N TYR A 147 26.95 -14.62 -15.80
CA TYR A 147 27.04 -15.85 -14.99
C TYR A 147 25.63 -16.40 -14.80
N THR A 148 25.35 -17.61 -15.32
CA THR A 148 23.97 -18.03 -15.64
C THR A 148 23.66 -19.46 -15.28
N GLU A 149 22.37 -19.79 -15.14
CA GLU A 149 21.91 -21.18 -15.03
C GLU A 149 21.97 -21.91 -16.39
N PRO A 150 21.95 -23.26 -16.44
CA PRO A 150 21.87 -24.01 -17.69
C PRO A 150 20.62 -23.61 -18.45
N LEU A 151 20.73 -23.46 -19.78
CA LEU A 151 19.68 -22.91 -20.62
C LEU A 151 18.36 -23.70 -20.46
N PRO A 152 17.30 -23.13 -19.83
CA PRO A 152 16.10 -23.90 -19.53
C PRO A 152 15.27 -24.15 -20.80
N PRO A 153 14.42 -25.21 -20.86
CA PRO A 153 13.70 -25.61 -22.08
C PRO A 153 12.75 -24.56 -22.71
N LYS A 154 12.48 -23.48 -21.97
CA LYS A 154 11.60 -22.35 -22.33
C LYS A 154 12.28 -20.98 -22.13
N ALA A 155 13.61 -20.93 -22.18
CA ALA A 155 14.42 -19.73 -21.94
C ALA A 155 13.96 -18.49 -22.72
N LEU A 156 13.54 -18.69 -23.98
CA LEU A 156 12.99 -17.65 -24.84
C LEU A 156 11.77 -18.18 -25.56
N VAL A 157 10.59 -17.73 -25.16
CA VAL A 157 9.34 -18.00 -25.87
C VAL A 157 8.99 -16.78 -26.71
N ILE A 158 8.74 -16.97 -28.00
CA ILE A 158 8.35 -15.88 -28.91
C ILE A 158 7.00 -16.19 -29.53
N GLU A 159 6.13 -15.18 -29.55
CA GLU A 159 4.84 -15.25 -30.21
C GLU A 159 4.99 -14.83 -31.68
N ASP A 160 4.89 -15.79 -32.60
CA ASP A 160 5.03 -15.57 -34.04
C ASP A 160 3.71 -15.83 -34.76
N LEU A 161 2.73 -14.95 -34.52
CA LEU A 161 1.40 -15.03 -35.11
C LEU A 161 1.38 -14.82 -36.64
N THR A 162 2.50 -14.35 -37.22
CA THR A 162 2.61 -13.96 -38.63
C THR A 162 3.64 -14.77 -39.43
N GLY A 163 4.25 -15.80 -38.81
CA GLY A 163 5.19 -16.71 -39.44
C GLY A 163 6.47 -16.04 -39.97
N GLN A 164 6.92 -14.97 -39.31
CA GLN A 164 8.08 -14.18 -39.75
C GLN A 164 9.42 -14.71 -39.23
N LEU A 165 9.41 -15.66 -38.29
CA LEU A 165 10.61 -16.32 -37.78
C LEU A 165 10.90 -17.63 -38.55
N PRO A 166 12.14 -17.87 -38.99
CA PRO A 166 12.52 -19.11 -39.64
C PRO A 166 12.27 -20.32 -38.75
N LEU A 167 11.73 -21.41 -39.32
CA LEU A 167 11.45 -22.67 -38.61
C LEU A 167 12.66 -23.21 -37.80
N ALA A 168 13.88 -22.93 -38.25
CA ALA A 168 15.13 -23.26 -37.56
C ALA A 168 15.28 -22.65 -36.15
N TRP A 169 14.48 -21.63 -35.79
CA TRP A 169 14.44 -21.10 -34.42
C TRP A 169 13.77 -22.07 -33.44
N GLY A 170 12.81 -22.88 -33.91
CA GLY A 170 12.17 -23.92 -33.10
C GLY A 170 13.06 -25.12 -32.77
N SER A 171 14.22 -25.26 -33.45
CA SER A 171 15.23 -26.29 -33.14
C SER A 171 16.32 -25.82 -32.17
N ILE A 172 16.31 -24.56 -31.73
CA ILE A 172 17.32 -24.04 -30.80
C ILE A 172 16.94 -24.46 -29.37
N PRO A 173 17.83 -25.13 -28.61
CA PRO A 173 17.55 -25.49 -27.21
C PRO A 173 17.10 -24.27 -26.40
N GLY A 174 15.99 -24.41 -25.68
CA GLY A 174 15.42 -23.33 -24.87
C GLY A 174 14.60 -22.28 -25.62
N VAL A 175 14.50 -22.34 -26.96
CA VAL A 175 13.62 -21.44 -27.74
C VAL A 175 12.30 -22.16 -28.05
N GLN A 176 11.17 -21.47 -27.86
CA GLN A 176 9.84 -22.00 -28.16
C GLN A 176 9.05 -20.96 -28.97
N LEU A 177 8.50 -21.35 -30.12
CA LEU A 177 7.56 -20.53 -30.87
C LEU A 177 6.14 -20.89 -30.44
N ARG A 178 5.32 -19.91 -30.05
CA ARG A 178 3.96 -20.12 -29.52
C ARG A 178 2.94 -19.14 -30.12
N THR A 179 1.66 -19.43 -29.88
CA THR A 179 0.52 -18.64 -30.37
C THR A 179 -0.51 -18.30 -29.28
N GLN A 180 -0.27 -18.65 -28.01
CA GLN A 180 -1.13 -18.33 -26.85
C GLN A 180 -0.32 -18.24 -25.51
N PRO A 181 -0.66 -17.32 -24.57
CA PRO A 181 0.08 -17.08 -23.30
C PRO A 181 -0.60 -17.63 -22.01
N THR A 182 0.16 -17.94 -20.92
CA THR A 182 -0.28 -17.96 -19.46
C THR A 182 0.75 -18.58 -18.44
N MET A 183 0.42 -18.53 -17.11
CA MET A 183 1.03 -19.17 -15.89
C MET A 183 2.18 -18.36 -15.20
N VAL A 184 2.54 -18.41 -13.89
CA VAL A 184 2.27 -19.17 -12.61
C VAL A 184 2.46 -18.20 -11.41
N TYR A 185 2.20 -18.52 -10.11
CA TYR A 185 3.11 -18.34 -8.91
C TYR A 185 2.44 -18.62 -7.54
N ALA A 186 3.21 -19.14 -6.55
CA ALA A 186 2.74 -19.32 -5.15
C ALA A 186 3.83 -19.40 -4.05
N LEU A 187 4.92 -18.63 -4.16
CA LEU A 187 6.11 -18.77 -3.26
C LEU A 187 6.30 -17.68 -2.19
N ALA A 188 5.51 -16.61 -2.21
CA ALA A 188 5.84 -15.37 -1.51
C ALA A 188 5.59 -15.37 0.02
N LEU A 189 5.06 -16.45 0.61
CA LEU A 189 4.47 -16.41 1.96
C LEU A 189 5.33 -17.06 3.09
N SER A 190 6.52 -17.58 2.80
CA SER A 190 7.25 -18.48 3.71
C SER A 190 8.34 -17.86 4.59
N ARG A 191 8.71 -16.58 4.41
CA ARG A 191 9.74 -15.85 5.19
C ARG A 191 11.11 -16.56 5.32
N LEU A 192 11.50 -17.35 4.33
CA LEU A 192 12.80 -18.02 4.29
C LEU A 192 13.88 -17.09 3.74
N PRO A 193 15.18 -17.26 4.05
CA PRO A 193 16.21 -16.43 3.46
C PRO A 193 16.30 -16.61 1.94
N THR A 194 16.21 -17.85 1.43
CA THR A 194 16.22 -18.15 -0.01
C THR A 194 15.20 -19.25 -0.35
N THR A 195 14.80 -19.37 -1.62
CA THR A 195 13.91 -20.45 -2.06
C THR A 195 14.51 -21.86 -1.87
N ALA A 196 15.85 -21.96 -1.88
CA ALA A 196 16.56 -23.22 -1.64
C ALA A 196 16.52 -23.67 -0.17
N ALA A 197 16.23 -22.76 0.77
CA ALA A 197 16.08 -23.06 2.18
C ALA A 197 14.67 -23.57 2.56
N ALA A 198 13.79 -23.84 1.58
CA ALA A 198 12.40 -24.21 1.86
C ALA A 198 12.24 -25.62 2.44
N PRO A 199 11.45 -25.78 3.52
CA PRO A 199 11.21 -27.08 4.12
C PRO A 199 10.32 -27.92 3.18
N PRO A 200 10.42 -29.27 3.23
CA PRO A 200 9.71 -30.17 2.29
C PRO A 200 8.21 -29.89 2.15
N VAL A 201 7.53 -29.52 3.24
CA VAL A 201 6.09 -29.18 3.27
C VAL A 201 5.69 -28.05 2.32
N VAL A 202 6.57 -27.07 2.04
CA VAL A 202 6.29 -26.02 1.06
C VAL A 202 6.20 -26.60 -0.35
N PHE A 203 7.00 -27.61 -0.67
CA PHE A 203 6.93 -28.31 -1.95
C PHE A 203 5.70 -29.21 -2.05
N THR A 204 5.33 -29.89 -0.96
CA THR A 204 4.07 -30.65 -0.88
C THR A 204 2.82 -29.76 -1.08
N TYR A 205 2.84 -28.53 -0.55
CA TYR A 205 1.80 -27.53 -0.81
C TYR A 205 1.77 -27.09 -2.28
N LEU A 206 2.93 -26.83 -2.89
CA LEU A 206 3.02 -26.47 -4.31
C LEU A 206 2.56 -27.62 -5.23
N ASP A 207 2.87 -28.88 -4.87
CA ASP A 207 2.39 -30.07 -5.57
C ASP A 207 0.85 -30.10 -5.53
N GLY A 208 0.27 -29.86 -4.36
CA GLY A 208 -1.19 -29.78 -4.15
C GLY A 208 -1.84 -28.67 -4.98
N LEU A 209 -1.31 -27.44 -4.90
CA LEU A 209 -1.82 -26.28 -5.65
C LEU A 209 -1.75 -26.51 -7.16
N VAL A 210 -0.64 -27.08 -7.66
CA VAL A 210 -0.49 -27.34 -9.09
C VAL A 210 -1.44 -28.44 -9.55
N GLN A 211 -1.61 -29.51 -8.79
CA GLN A 211 -2.51 -30.60 -9.14
C GLN A 211 -4.00 -30.20 -9.06
N LYS A 212 -4.40 -29.40 -8.08
CA LYS A 212 -5.82 -29.17 -7.74
C LYS A 212 -6.38 -27.86 -8.23
N ASP A 213 -5.57 -26.82 -8.38
CA ASP A 213 -6.06 -25.47 -8.65
C ASP A 213 -5.46 -24.87 -9.93
N LEU A 214 -4.17 -25.06 -10.23
CA LEU A 214 -3.56 -24.57 -11.49
C LEU A 214 -3.81 -25.52 -12.67
N ALA A 215 -3.58 -26.82 -12.52
CA ALA A 215 -3.72 -27.77 -13.63
C ALA A 215 -5.13 -27.77 -14.25
N PRO A 216 -6.26 -27.76 -13.49
CA PRO A 216 -7.59 -27.71 -14.09
C PRO A 216 -7.82 -26.49 -15.01
N GLY A 217 -7.41 -25.29 -14.57
CA GLY A 217 -7.49 -24.09 -15.42
C GLY A 217 -6.60 -24.17 -16.66
N LEU A 218 -5.40 -24.73 -16.54
CA LEU A 218 -4.47 -24.91 -17.66
C LEU A 218 -4.92 -25.97 -18.67
N LEU A 219 -5.59 -27.03 -18.21
CA LEU A 219 -6.26 -28.03 -19.05
C LEU A 219 -7.43 -27.40 -19.81
N ALA A 220 -8.20 -26.51 -19.18
CA ALA A 220 -9.26 -25.74 -19.85
C ALA A 220 -8.71 -24.78 -20.92
N HIS A 221 -7.46 -24.31 -20.79
CA HIS A 221 -6.73 -23.58 -21.83
C HIS A 221 -5.94 -24.49 -22.81
N GLY A 222 -6.29 -25.79 -22.91
CA GLY A 222 -5.81 -26.69 -23.96
C GLY A 222 -4.40 -27.26 -23.77
N LEU A 223 -3.78 -27.09 -22.59
CA LEU A 223 -2.50 -27.74 -22.28
C LEU A 223 -2.71 -29.20 -21.87
N SER A 224 -1.69 -30.05 -22.08
CA SER A 224 -1.71 -31.43 -21.57
C SER A 224 -1.13 -31.51 -20.16
N TYR A 225 -1.62 -32.44 -19.36
CA TYR A 225 -1.11 -32.66 -18.00
C TYR A 225 0.39 -33.03 -17.97
N GLY A 226 0.89 -33.70 -19.02
CA GLY A 226 2.31 -34.00 -19.19
C GLY A 226 3.17 -32.74 -19.27
N VAL A 227 2.79 -31.78 -20.14
CA VAL A 227 3.49 -30.50 -20.28
C VAL A 227 3.44 -29.68 -18.98
N ILE A 228 2.29 -29.67 -18.30
CA ILE A 228 2.14 -28.98 -16.99
C ILE A 228 3.10 -29.60 -15.96
N GLN A 229 3.19 -30.93 -15.90
CA GLN A 229 4.09 -31.66 -15.01
C GLN A 229 5.57 -31.44 -15.32
N GLU A 230 5.98 -31.38 -16.59
CA GLU A 230 7.38 -31.11 -16.96
C GLU A 230 7.82 -29.69 -16.58
N VAL A 231 7.00 -28.68 -16.90
CA VAL A 231 7.26 -27.28 -16.52
C VAL A 231 7.29 -27.12 -15.00
N TYR A 232 6.44 -27.84 -14.27
CA TYR A 232 6.43 -27.82 -12.82
C TYR A 232 7.68 -28.47 -12.20
N LYS A 233 8.13 -29.62 -12.72
CA LYS A 233 9.36 -30.29 -12.27
C LYS A 233 10.60 -29.42 -12.48
N ASP A 234 10.72 -28.77 -13.64
CA ASP A 234 11.78 -27.78 -13.92
C ASP A 234 11.77 -26.64 -12.90
N TRP A 235 10.60 -26.07 -12.62
CA TRP A 235 10.44 -24.99 -11.65
C TRP A 235 10.85 -25.40 -10.23
N ILE A 236 10.38 -26.55 -9.72
CA ILE A 236 10.76 -27.03 -8.39
C ILE A 236 12.26 -27.33 -8.28
N HIS A 237 12.89 -27.82 -9.35
CA HIS A 237 14.34 -28.03 -9.38
C HIS A 237 15.11 -26.70 -9.27
N ARG A 238 14.75 -25.70 -10.07
CA ARG A 238 15.38 -24.36 -10.08
C ARG A 238 15.25 -23.66 -8.72
N LEU A 239 14.10 -23.78 -8.06
CA LEU A 239 13.86 -23.20 -6.73
C LEU A 239 14.73 -23.81 -5.62
N LYS A 240 15.00 -25.12 -5.70
CA LYS A 240 15.85 -25.86 -4.76
C LYS A 240 17.35 -25.68 -5.03
N HIS A 241 17.74 -25.07 -6.15
CA HIS A 241 19.14 -25.03 -6.57
C HIS A 241 19.96 -24.05 -5.73
N LYS A 242 21.04 -24.55 -5.12
CA LYS A 242 21.92 -23.80 -4.18
C LYS A 242 22.41 -22.46 -4.73
N TYR A 243 22.64 -22.35 -6.04
CA TYR A 243 23.21 -21.17 -6.69
C TYR A 243 22.18 -20.30 -7.44
N PHE A 244 20.92 -20.76 -7.60
CA PHE A 244 19.86 -20.02 -8.29
C PHE A 244 18.68 -19.66 -7.38
N GLY A 245 18.67 -20.17 -6.14
CA GLY A 245 17.67 -19.83 -5.15
C GLY A 245 17.69 -18.33 -4.82
N MET A 246 16.66 -17.62 -5.24
CA MET A 246 16.55 -16.18 -5.00
C MET A 246 16.21 -15.89 -3.54
N ASP A 247 16.67 -14.73 -3.05
CA ASP A 247 16.26 -14.17 -1.77
C ASP A 247 14.73 -13.95 -1.75
N THR A 248 14.03 -14.43 -0.71
CA THR A 248 12.55 -14.39 -0.75
C THR A 248 11.98 -12.99 -0.53
N PHE A 249 12.71 -12.08 0.11
CA PHE A 249 12.31 -10.68 0.23
C PHE A 249 12.40 -9.98 -1.14
N PHE A 250 13.45 -10.24 -1.93
CA PHE A 250 13.56 -9.80 -3.32
C PHE A 250 12.44 -10.41 -4.21
N VAL A 251 12.14 -11.71 -4.03
CA VAL A 251 10.98 -12.34 -4.71
C VAL A 251 9.65 -11.68 -4.32
N ALA A 252 9.51 -11.20 -3.08
CA ALA A 252 8.33 -10.52 -2.55
C ALA A 252 8.24 -9.02 -2.90
N GLN A 253 9.27 -8.38 -3.45
CA GLN A 253 9.17 -6.99 -3.94
C GLN A 253 8.10 -6.89 -5.04
N ASN A 254 7.32 -5.82 -5.05
CA ASN A 254 6.15 -5.64 -5.93
C ASN A 254 5.17 -6.84 -5.90
N ALA A 255 4.97 -7.45 -4.71
CA ALA A 255 4.05 -8.57 -4.52
C ALA A 255 2.65 -8.31 -5.10
N TRP A 256 2.13 -7.09 -4.99
CA TRP A 256 0.80 -6.74 -5.50
C TRP A 256 0.67 -6.89 -7.02
N THR A 257 1.54 -6.25 -7.80
CA THR A 257 1.62 -6.41 -9.27
C THR A 257 1.81 -7.88 -9.66
N LYS A 258 2.59 -8.64 -8.87
CA LYS A 258 2.79 -10.08 -9.07
C LYS A 258 1.51 -10.88 -8.77
N TYR A 259 0.71 -10.53 -7.76
CA TYR A 259 -0.59 -11.16 -7.50
C TYR A 259 -1.61 -10.85 -8.62
N THR A 260 -1.70 -9.61 -9.09
CA THR A 260 -2.62 -9.22 -10.17
C THR A 260 -2.33 -10.00 -11.45
N ILE A 261 -1.09 -10.01 -11.92
CA ILE A 261 -0.71 -10.64 -13.20
C ILE A 261 -0.80 -12.17 -13.14
N ARG A 262 -0.60 -12.79 -11.96
CA ARG A 262 -0.36 -14.24 -11.86
C ARG A 262 -1.35 -15.06 -11.03
N LEU A 263 -2.01 -14.46 -10.03
CA LEU A 263 -2.99 -15.16 -9.18
C LEU A 263 -4.43 -14.83 -9.61
N LEU A 264 -4.73 -13.55 -9.81
CA LEU A 264 -6.10 -13.13 -10.20
C LEU A 264 -6.49 -13.66 -11.58
N ALA A 265 -5.56 -13.70 -12.54
CA ALA A 265 -5.79 -14.29 -13.86
C ALA A 265 -6.16 -15.80 -13.82
N THR A 266 -5.75 -16.53 -12.78
CA THR A 266 -6.11 -17.95 -12.58
C THR A 266 -7.41 -18.12 -11.81
N ILE A 267 -7.69 -17.24 -10.83
CA ILE A 267 -8.88 -17.34 -9.99
C ILE A 267 -10.13 -16.75 -10.66
N ALA A 268 -9.97 -15.72 -11.51
CA ALA A 268 -11.09 -15.03 -12.15
C ALA A 268 -12.04 -15.96 -12.95
N PRO A 269 -11.57 -16.94 -13.76
CA PRO A 269 -12.46 -17.89 -14.44
C PRO A 269 -13.33 -18.72 -13.48
N HIS A 270 -12.78 -19.17 -12.34
CA HIS A 270 -13.55 -19.91 -11.34
C HIS A 270 -14.59 -19.02 -10.65
N VAL A 271 -14.22 -17.79 -10.27
CA VAL A 271 -15.15 -16.81 -9.68
C VAL A 271 -16.26 -16.44 -10.66
N GLN A 272 -15.95 -16.24 -11.94
CA GLN A 272 -16.92 -15.97 -13.01
C GLN A 272 -17.86 -17.16 -13.28
N ALA A 273 -17.38 -18.40 -13.09
CA ALA A 273 -18.20 -19.60 -13.17
C ALA A 273 -19.06 -19.87 -11.91
N GLY A 274 -18.95 -19.03 -10.86
CA GLY A 274 -19.58 -19.28 -9.56
C GLY A 274 -18.93 -20.41 -8.77
N GLU A 275 -17.77 -20.91 -9.21
CA GLU A 275 -17.04 -21.99 -8.57
C GLU A 275 -16.10 -21.43 -7.50
N VAL A 276 -16.39 -21.73 -6.24
CA VAL A 276 -15.43 -21.54 -5.15
C VAL A 276 -14.29 -22.56 -5.31
N PRO A 277 -13.00 -22.15 -5.42
CA PRO A 277 -11.86 -23.05 -5.53
C PRO A 277 -11.80 -24.11 -4.40
N SER A 278 -11.14 -25.24 -4.66
CA SER A 278 -11.20 -26.42 -3.78
C SER A 278 -10.79 -26.11 -2.33
N LEU A 279 -9.71 -25.33 -2.18
CA LEU A 279 -9.17 -24.81 -0.92
C LEU A 279 -10.11 -23.85 -0.16
N LEU A 280 -11.05 -23.20 -0.85
CA LEU A 280 -11.99 -22.24 -0.25
C LEU A 280 -13.32 -22.93 0.14
N ARG A 281 -13.64 -24.09 -0.44
CA ARG A 281 -14.86 -24.87 -0.17
C ARG A 281 -14.85 -25.57 1.20
N GLU A 282 -13.68 -25.99 1.70
CA GLU A 282 -13.55 -26.54 3.06
C GLU A 282 -13.67 -25.43 4.13
N ALA A 283 -13.33 -24.18 3.79
CA ALA A 283 -13.27 -23.05 4.72
C ALA A 283 -14.61 -22.36 4.97
N SER A 284 -15.55 -22.41 4.01
CA SER A 284 -16.87 -21.77 4.11
C SER A 284 -17.84 -22.43 5.12
N ALA A 285 -17.42 -23.51 5.80
CA ALA A 285 -18.22 -24.25 6.77
C ALA A 285 -17.99 -23.82 8.24
N SER A 286 -17.18 -22.80 8.50
CA SER A 286 -16.70 -22.43 9.85
C SER A 286 -16.96 -20.96 10.20
N GLY A 287 -17.34 -20.67 11.45
CA GLY A 287 -17.93 -19.37 11.85
C GLY A 287 -16.94 -18.37 12.44
N SER A 288 -15.87 -18.84 13.10
CA SER A 288 -14.92 -18.02 13.86
C SER A 288 -13.51 -17.95 13.24
N VAL A 289 -12.68 -17.00 13.70
CA VAL A 289 -11.23 -16.98 13.35
C VAL A 289 -10.54 -18.22 13.90
N GLU A 290 -10.92 -18.67 15.10
CA GLU A 290 -10.33 -19.84 15.73
C GLU A 290 -10.66 -21.10 14.92
N ASP A 291 -11.89 -21.26 14.43
CA ASP A 291 -12.30 -22.39 13.59
C ASP A 291 -11.52 -22.42 12.27
N THR A 292 -11.40 -21.28 11.58
CA THR A 292 -10.61 -21.19 10.34
C THR A 292 -9.12 -21.42 10.60
N THR A 293 -8.62 -20.99 11.77
CA THR A 293 -7.22 -21.23 12.18
C THR A 293 -6.98 -22.71 12.46
N ASP A 294 -7.84 -23.37 13.22
CA ASP A 294 -7.70 -24.79 13.58
C ASP A 294 -8.00 -25.72 12.40
N MET A 295 -8.88 -25.33 11.47
CA MET A 295 -8.97 -25.95 10.16
C MET A 295 -7.63 -25.84 9.41
N MET A 296 -7.01 -24.65 9.36
CA MET A 296 -5.71 -24.46 8.72
C MET A 296 -4.60 -25.27 9.40
N ARG A 297 -4.59 -25.36 10.75
CA ARG A 297 -3.68 -26.27 11.49
C ARG A 297 -3.94 -27.73 11.11
N THR A 298 -5.20 -28.14 10.99
CA THR A 298 -5.60 -29.51 10.65
C THR A 298 -5.15 -29.89 9.24
N LEU A 299 -5.29 -28.98 8.27
CA LEU A 299 -4.74 -29.13 6.92
C LEU A 299 -3.21 -29.24 6.94
N LEU A 300 -2.51 -28.36 7.66
CA LEU A 300 -1.05 -28.39 7.78
C LEU A 300 -0.54 -29.65 8.48
N ARG A 301 -1.22 -30.14 9.53
CA ARG A 301 -0.95 -31.43 10.18
C ARG A 301 -1.11 -32.59 9.19
N ARG A 302 -2.19 -32.57 8.38
CA ARG A 302 -2.49 -33.60 7.37
C ARG A 302 -1.48 -33.63 6.21
N TRP A 303 -0.79 -32.52 5.93
CA TRP A 303 0.26 -32.42 4.91
C TRP A 303 1.67 -32.74 5.44
N GLY A 304 1.84 -32.84 6.76
CA GLY A 304 3.09 -33.24 7.42
C GLY A 304 4.12 -32.11 7.56
N GLY A 305 4.95 -32.18 8.60
CA GLY A 305 5.97 -31.16 8.90
C GLY A 305 5.47 -29.92 9.67
N TYR A 306 4.18 -29.90 10.05
CA TYR A 306 3.64 -28.94 11.00
C TYR A 306 3.96 -29.35 12.44
N ASP A 307 4.71 -28.50 13.15
CA ASP A 307 4.94 -28.64 14.59
C ASP A 307 4.11 -27.59 15.34
N ASP A 308 3.11 -28.04 16.10
CA ASP A 308 2.26 -27.16 16.90
C ASP A 308 2.95 -26.64 18.16
N ALA A 309 4.19 -27.08 18.46
CA ALA A 309 5.05 -26.50 19.50
C ALA A 309 5.79 -25.23 19.03
N ASP A 310 6.01 -25.04 17.72
CA ASP A 310 6.73 -23.91 17.14
C ASP A 310 5.80 -22.72 16.83
N ASP A 311 6.05 -21.57 17.47
CA ASP A 311 5.26 -20.34 17.27
C ASP A 311 5.23 -19.84 15.82
N ARG A 312 6.23 -20.17 15.00
CA ARG A 312 6.26 -19.78 13.58
C ARG A 312 5.16 -20.48 12.80
N TRP A 313 4.90 -21.76 13.08
CA TRP A 313 3.83 -22.54 12.47
C TRP A 313 2.44 -22.10 12.96
N ARG A 314 2.30 -21.81 14.27
CA ARG A 314 1.07 -21.22 14.84
C ARG A 314 0.76 -19.86 14.22
N THR A 315 1.75 -18.97 14.14
CA THR A 315 1.65 -17.63 13.56
C THR A 315 1.38 -17.67 12.06
N PHE A 316 1.98 -18.61 11.32
CA PHE A 316 1.70 -18.81 9.90
C PHE A 316 0.24 -19.24 9.68
N ALA A 317 -0.23 -20.26 10.39
CA ALA A 317 -1.62 -20.73 10.30
C ALA A 317 -2.63 -19.61 10.61
N ALA A 318 -2.40 -18.83 11.66
CA ALA A 318 -3.25 -17.70 12.05
C ALA A 318 -3.26 -16.58 11.00
N ASN A 319 -2.11 -16.19 10.45
CA ASN A 319 -2.04 -15.16 9.40
C ASN A 319 -2.72 -15.59 8.11
N VAL A 320 -2.55 -16.85 7.70
CA VAL A 320 -3.25 -17.41 6.54
C VAL A 320 -4.76 -17.48 6.81
N ALA A 321 -5.20 -17.94 7.98
CA ALA A 321 -6.62 -17.95 8.36
C ALA A 321 -7.26 -16.55 8.37
N VAL A 322 -6.56 -15.52 8.87
CA VAL A 322 -7.01 -14.12 8.82
C VAL A 322 -7.09 -13.61 7.37
N MET A 323 -6.18 -14.02 6.49
CA MET A 323 -6.25 -13.68 5.06
C MET A 323 -7.46 -14.36 4.41
N TYR A 324 -7.62 -15.68 4.59
CA TYR A 324 -8.74 -16.45 4.01
C TYR A 324 -10.10 -15.99 4.55
N ARG A 325 -10.23 -15.66 5.85
CA ARG A 325 -11.50 -15.14 6.39
C ARG A 325 -11.94 -13.83 5.73
N ARG A 326 -11.00 -12.97 5.30
CA ARG A 326 -11.32 -11.73 4.55
C ARG A 326 -11.87 -12.01 3.14
N PHE A 327 -11.64 -13.18 2.57
CA PHE A 327 -12.27 -13.65 1.33
C PHE A 327 -13.62 -14.35 1.57
N LEU A 328 -13.92 -14.78 2.82
CA LEU A 328 -15.03 -15.67 3.16
C LEU A 328 -16.15 -15.01 3.99
N THR A 329 -15.94 -13.82 4.55
CA THR A 329 -17.01 -13.08 5.24
C THR A 329 -18.14 -12.72 4.29
N VAL A 330 -19.38 -13.07 4.64
CA VAL A 330 -20.58 -12.71 3.88
C VAL A 330 -21.14 -11.36 4.38
N PRO A 331 -21.50 -10.41 3.50
CA PRO A 331 -21.26 -10.43 2.05
C PRO A 331 -19.76 -10.22 1.72
N PRO A 332 -19.22 -10.92 0.70
CA PRO A 332 -17.79 -10.87 0.35
C PRO A 332 -17.39 -9.61 -0.44
N THR A 333 -18.20 -8.56 -0.34
CA THR A 333 -18.14 -7.34 -1.15
C THR A 333 -16.86 -6.53 -0.97
N PRO A 334 -16.37 -6.14 0.23
CA PRO A 334 -15.27 -5.16 0.32
C PRO A 334 -13.94 -5.59 -0.32
N VAL A 335 -13.69 -6.90 -0.45
CA VAL A 335 -12.50 -7.43 -1.12
C VAL A 335 -12.79 -7.77 -2.58
N LEU A 336 -13.94 -8.37 -2.92
CA LEU A 336 -14.29 -8.66 -4.33
C LEU A 336 -14.60 -7.40 -5.13
N ASP A 337 -15.23 -6.38 -4.54
CA ASP A 337 -15.52 -5.09 -5.17
C ASP A 337 -14.21 -4.37 -5.47
N VAL A 338 -13.31 -4.24 -4.48
CA VAL A 338 -11.97 -3.65 -4.67
C VAL A 338 -11.15 -4.45 -5.69
N LEU A 339 -11.27 -5.79 -5.72
CA LEU A 339 -10.60 -6.60 -6.75
C LEU A 339 -11.23 -6.42 -8.15
N THR A 340 -12.54 -6.22 -8.25
CA THR A 340 -13.26 -5.99 -9.52
C THR A 340 -12.93 -4.59 -10.06
N GLU A 341 -12.93 -3.59 -9.18
CA GLU A 341 -12.56 -2.20 -9.44
C GLU A 341 -11.08 -2.09 -9.87
N LEU A 342 -10.17 -2.78 -9.20
CA LEU A 342 -8.74 -2.80 -9.56
C LEU A 342 -8.40 -3.67 -10.78
N VAL A 343 -9.23 -4.65 -11.15
CA VAL A 343 -9.11 -5.38 -12.42
C VAL A 343 -9.65 -4.55 -13.59
N ALA A 344 -10.67 -3.70 -13.35
CA ALA A 344 -11.18 -2.76 -14.35
C ALA A 344 -10.24 -1.56 -14.57
N GLN A 345 -9.47 -1.14 -13.56
CA GLN A 345 -8.48 -0.06 -13.67
C GLN A 345 -7.21 -0.51 -14.39
N SER A 346 -7.25 -0.49 -15.73
CA SER A 346 -6.05 -0.63 -16.55
C SER A 346 -5.05 0.52 -16.30
N THR A 347 -3.75 0.22 -16.35
CA THR A 347 -2.67 1.21 -16.24
C THR A 347 -2.50 2.02 -17.55
N GLU A 348 -3.57 2.60 -18.06
CA GLU A 348 -3.47 3.69 -19.02
C GLU A 348 -3.03 4.97 -18.31
N ALA A 349 -2.16 5.75 -18.93
CA ALA A 349 -1.89 7.11 -18.45
C ALA A 349 -3.20 7.92 -18.50
N LEU A 350 -3.52 8.64 -17.43
CA LEU A 350 -4.71 9.50 -17.36
C LEU A 350 -4.65 10.51 -18.52
N LYS A 351 -5.60 10.40 -19.45
CA LYS A 351 -5.48 10.92 -20.82
C LYS A 351 -5.64 12.43 -20.93
N ASP A 352 -6.35 13.03 -19.97
CA ASP A 352 -6.70 14.44 -19.91
C ASP A 352 -7.00 14.89 -18.47
N GLU A 353 -7.29 16.18 -18.28
CA GLU A 353 -7.60 16.79 -16.99
C GLU A 353 -8.89 16.24 -16.36
N LEU A 354 -9.87 15.81 -17.17
CA LEU A 354 -11.11 15.23 -16.67
C LEU A 354 -10.87 13.82 -16.10
N ALA A 355 -10.05 13.01 -16.77
CA ALA A 355 -9.59 11.73 -16.25
C ALA A 355 -8.78 11.89 -14.95
N ILE A 356 -7.96 12.94 -14.84
CA ILE A 356 -7.25 13.27 -13.59
C ILE A 356 -8.23 13.69 -12.50
N ALA A 357 -9.19 14.58 -12.79
CA ALA A 357 -10.19 15.02 -11.82
C ALA A 357 -11.04 13.87 -11.29
N THR A 358 -11.52 12.98 -12.18
CA THR A 358 -12.27 11.76 -11.80
C THR A 358 -11.40 10.84 -10.94
N TYR A 359 -10.19 10.50 -11.38
CA TYR A 359 -9.30 9.61 -10.62
C TYR A 359 -8.93 10.18 -9.25
N VAL A 360 -8.70 11.49 -9.14
CA VAL A 360 -8.45 12.16 -7.85
C VAL A 360 -9.70 12.16 -6.98
N ALA A 361 -10.88 12.44 -7.53
CA ALA A 361 -12.13 12.37 -6.79
C ALA A 361 -12.39 10.96 -6.24
N ASP A 362 -12.23 9.93 -7.07
CA ASP A 362 -12.40 8.52 -6.68
C ASP A 362 -11.34 8.09 -5.65
N SER A 363 -10.08 8.52 -5.81
CA SER A 363 -8.99 8.25 -4.87
C SER A 363 -9.23 8.92 -3.51
N VAL A 364 -9.68 10.17 -3.49
CA VAL A 364 -10.03 10.89 -2.25
C VAL A 364 -11.26 10.26 -1.60
N ALA A 365 -12.30 9.97 -2.38
CA ALA A 365 -13.54 9.38 -1.89
C ALA A 365 -13.36 7.94 -1.38
N SER A 366 -12.43 7.16 -1.93
CA SER A 366 -12.12 5.79 -1.49
C SER A 366 -11.11 5.72 -0.33
N THR A 367 -10.29 6.76 -0.14
CA THR A 367 -9.25 6.77 0.89
C THR A 367 -9.84 6.81 2.30
N TRP A 368 -9.45 5.82 3.10
CA TRP A 368 -9.76 5.83 4.54
C TRP A 368 -8.86 6.81 5.30
N ALA A 369 -9.47 7.83 5.90
CA ALA A 369 -8.82 8.89 6.66
C ALA A 369 -8.39 8.46 8.07
N ILE A 370 -7.45 9.22 8.64
CA ILE A 370 -7.14 9.20 10.08
C ILE A 370 -7.54 10.58 10.59
N ASP A 371 -8.50 10.64 11.52
CA ASP A 371 -8.81 11.91 12.16
C ASP A 371 -7.81 12.14 13.29
N VAL A 372 -6.87 13.05 13.03
CA VAL A 372 -5.75 13.31 13.94
C VAL A 372 -6.14 14.17 15.13
N HIS A 373 -7.36 14.72 15.21
CA HIS A 373 -7.80 15.50 16.37
C HIS A 373 -9.32 15.62 16.48
N THR A 374 -9.89 15.03 17.52
CA THR A 374 -11.33 15.06 17.82
C THR A 374 -11.60 15.32 19.30
N HIS A 375 -12.83 15.74 19.60
CA HIS A 375 -13.42 15.71 20.94
C HIS A 375 -14.38 14.51 21.11
N LEU A 376 -14.18 13.44 20.33
CA LEU A 376 -14.98 12.22 20.41
C LEU A 376 -14.42 11.30 21.48
N PHE A 377 -15.31 10.54 22.12
CA PHE A 377 -14.99 9.51 23.11
C PHE A 377 -15.72 8.19 22.75
N PRO A 378 -15.21 7.04 23.18
CA PRO A 378 -15.85 5.74 22.94
C PRO A 378 -17.13 5.56 23.78
N PRO A 379 -18.04 4.65 23.40
CA PRO A 379 -19.31 4.42 24.11
C PRO A 379 -19.18 4.13 25.60
N SER A 380 -18.06 3.56 26.05
CA SER A 380 -17.80 3.25 27.45
C SER A 380 -17.48 4.46 28.33
N HIS A 381 -17.34 5.66 27.75
CA HIS A 381 -17.12 6.90 28.50
C HIS A 381 -18.42 7.72 28.67
N ASP A 382 -19.58 7.07 28.48
CA ASP A 382 -20.94 7.55 28.77
C ASP A 382 -21.17 9.04 28.46
N ALA A 383 -21.13 9.89 29.49
CA ALA A 383 -21.41 11.33 29.39
C ALA A 383 -20.46 12.10 28.46
N LEU A 384 -19.25 11.57 28.19
CA LEU A 384 -18.28 12.17 27.27
C LEU A 384 -18.55 11.79 25.81
N MET A 385 -19.27 10.71 25.54
CA MET A 385 -19.68 10.37 24.17
C MET A 385 -20.97 11.12 23.80
N LEU A 386 -20.81 12.26 23.15
CA LEU A 386 -21.92 13.00 22.55
C LEU A 386 -22.30 12.41 21.18
N TRP A 387 -23.57 12.01 21.01
CA TRP A 387 -24.08 11.43 19.77
C TRP A 387 -25.60 11.65 19.61
N GLY A 388 -26.13 11.32 18.43
CA GLY A 388 -27.55 11.49 18.10
C GLY A 388 -27.90 12.90 17.60
N ILE A 389 -29.11 13.05 17.04
CA ILE A 389 -29.54 14.31 16.39
C ILE A 389 -29.61 15.49 17.37
N ASP A 390 -30.05 15.28 18.61
CA ASP A 390 -30.10 16.35 19.61
C ASP A 390 -28.69 16.89 19.93
N ALA A 391 -27.67 16.03 19.98
CA ALA A 391 -26.28 16.45 20.18
C ALA A 391 -25.71 17.18 18.96
N LEU A 392 -26.05 16.76 17.74
CA LEU A 392 -25.67 17.46 16.51
C LEU A 392 -26.31 18.85 16.43
N LEU A 393 -27.62 18.96 16.66
CA LEU A 393 -28.34 20.24 16.59
C LEU A 393 -27.91 21.21 17.68
N THR A 394 -27.53 20.72 18.86
CA THR A 394 -27.05 21.54 19.97
C THR A 394 -25.52 21.61 20.05
N TYR A 395 -24.84 21.35 18.92
CA TYR A 395 -23.44 21.67 18.73
C TYR A 395 -23.23 23.18 18.80
N HIS A 396 -22.13 23.61 19.43
CA HIS A 396 -21.94 25.01 19.81
C HIS A 396 -21.96 26.03 18.65
N TYR A 397 -21.62 25.60 17.42
CA TYR A 397 -21.74 26.46 16.23
C TYR A 397 -23.22 26.78 15.92
N LEU A 398 -24.11 25.78 15.98
CA LEU A 398 -25.54 25.97 15.75
C LEU A 398 -26.22 26.71 16.91
N VAL A 399 -25.72 26.54 18.14
CA VAL A 399 -26.17 27.35 19.28
C VAL A 399 -25.79 28.82 19.10
N ALA A 400 -24.58 29.12 18.61
CA ALA A 400 -24.16 30.48 18.30
C ALA A 400 -25.00 31.08 17.15
N GLU A 401 -25.21 30.36 16.04
CA GLU A 401 -26.07 30.78 14.93
C GLU A 401 -27.52 31.05 15.38
N TYR A 402 -28.07 30.18 16.23
CA TYR A 402 -29.39 30.34 16.83
C TYR A 402 -29.46 31.59 17.70
N LEU A 403 -28.55 31.77 18.67
CA LEU A 403 -28.55 32.92 19.58
C LEU A 403 -28.26 34.26 18.87
N MET A 404 -27.60 34.24 17.71
CA MET A 404 -27.43 35.44 16.87
C MET A 404 -28.70 35.84 16.09
N THR A 405 -29.63 34.91 15.85
CA THR A 405 -30.79 35.14 14.96
C THR A 405 -32.15 34.98 15.63
N ALA A 406 -32.21 34.37 16.81
CA ALA A 406 -33.41 34.13 17.60
C ALA A 406 -33.60 35.21 18.68
N PRO A 407 -34.85 35.63 18.98
CA PRO A 407 -35.14 36.57 20.06
C PRO A 407 -35.13 35.89 21.44
N VAL A 408 -34.04 35.17 21.76
CA VAL A 408 -33.89 34.37 23.00
C VAL A 408 -32.57 34.73 23.68
N ALA A 409 -32.63 35.09 24.96
CA ALA A 409 -31.44 35.35 25.75
C ALA A 409 -30.63 34.05 26.02
N PRO A 410 -29.29 34.08 26.01
CA PRO A 410 -28.45 32.90 26.25
C PRO A 410 -28.82 32.15 27.53
N GLU A 411 -29.08 32.86 28.62
CA GLU A 411 -29.43 32.28 29.93
C GLU A 411 -30.75 31.48 29.85
N THR A 412 -31.74 32.00 29.12
CA THR A 412 -33.03 31.34 28.89
C THR A 412 -32.86 30.07 28.07
N PHE A 413 -31.99 30.09 27.05
CA PHE A 413 -31.71 28.93 26.21
C PHE A 413 -30.94 27.84 26.97
N LEU A 414 -29.89 28.22 27.70
CA LEU A 414 -29.06 27.30 28.48
C LEU A 414 -29.85 26.60 29.60
N ALA A 415 -30.89 27.25 30.15
CA ALA A 415 -31.81 26.66 31.12
C ALA A 415 -32.80 25.63 30.53
N TRP A 416 -32.88 25.44 29.21
CA TRP A 416 -33.78 24.46 28.59
C TRP A 416 -33.18 23.04 28.58
N PRO A 417 -34.02 22.00 28.69
CA PRO A 417 -33.60 20.62 28.39
C PRO A 417 -33.01 20.50 26.98
N LYS A 418 -32.01 19.62 26.81
CA LYS A 418 -31.26 19.43 25.55
C LYS A 418 -32.16 19.18 24.34
N THR A 419 -33.22 18.39 24.49
CA THR A 419 -34.23 18.12 23.44
C THR A 419 -35.00 19.38 23.04
N LYS A 420 -35.38 20.23 24.00
CA LYS A 420 -36.03 21.51 23.73
C LYS A 420 -35.08 22.50 23.04
N GLN A 421 -33.78 22.49 23.40
CA GLN A 421 -32.76 23.26 22.67
C GLN A 421 -32.67 22.77 21.21
N ALA A 422 -32.64 21.46 20.98
CA ALA A 422 -32.62 20.87 19.64
C ALA A 422 -33.87 21.20 18.82
N ASP A 423 -35.07 21.10 19.41
CA ASP A 423 -36.33 21.47 18.78
C ASP A 423 -36.32 22.94 18.33
N ALA A 424 -35.88 23.84 19.21
CA ALA A 424 -35.82 25.28 18.93
C ALA A 424 -34.82 25.60 17.79
N ILE A 425 -33.66 24.95 17.79
CA ILE A 425 -32.65 25.11 16.74
C ILE A 425 -33.15 24.54 15.40
N TRP A 426 -33.76 23.36 15.41
CA TRP A 426 -34.32 22.74 14.20
C TRP A 426 -35.36 23.64 13.55
N THR A 427 -36.37 24.05 14.32
CA THR A 427 -37.42 24.95 13.82
C THR A 427 -36.81 26.22 13.24
N HIS A 428 -35.95 26.91 14.00
CA HIS A 428 -35.48 28.24 13.62
C HIS A 428 -34.44 28.25 12.49
N LEU A 429 -33.56 27.24 12.39
CA LEU A 429 -32.48 27.20 11.38
C LEU A 429 -32.75 26.28 10.17
N PHE A 430 -33.66 25.30 10.28
CA PHE A 430 -33.94 24.30 9.23
C PHE A 430 -35.39 24.32 8.70
N VAL A 431 -36.34 24.85 9.48
CA VAL A 431 -37.76 24.96 9.09
C VAL A 431 -38.09 26.38 8.65
N ASP A 432 -37.92 27.36 9.54
CA ASP A 432 -38.21 28.79 9.31
C ASP A 432 -37.24 29.44 8.32
N ARG A 433 -36.09 28.80 8.09
CA ARG A 433 -34.99 29.26 7.24
C ARG A 433 -34.44 28.11 6.42
N SER A 434 -33.78 28.46 5.31
CA SER A 434 -32.99 27.50 4.53
C SER A 434 -31.69 27.19 5.28
N PRO A 435 -31.35 25.91 5.54
CA PRO A 435 -30.15 25.49 6.29
C PRO A 435 -28.87 25.62 5.45
N LEU A 436 -28.46 26.86 5.15
CA LEU A 436 -27.36 27.16 4.22
C LEU A 436 -25.99 27.34 4.88
N SER A 437 -25.90 27.52 6.20
CA SER A 437 -24.62 27.61 6.90
C SER A 437 -23.91 26.25 6.90
N GLU A 438 -22.57 26.26 6.99
CA GLU A 438 -21.77 25.03 7.00
C GLU A 438 -22.17 24.07 8.13
N ALA A 439 -22.45 24.60 9.33
CA ALA A 439 -22.90 23.78 10.45
C ALA A 439 -24.29 23.15 10.20
N CYS A 440 -25.20 23.87 9.56
CA CYS A 440 -26.50 23.32 9.16
C CYS A 440 -26.37 22.28 8.04
N GLN A 441 -25.55 22.56 7.02
CA GLN A 441 -25.25 21.63 5.93
C GLN A 441 -24.57 20.35 6.42
N GLY A 442 -23.73 20.44 7.46
CA GLY A 442 -23.11 19.28 8.11
C GLY A 442 -24.15 18.33 8.73
N VAL A 443 -25.19 18.86 9.38
CA VAL A 443 -26.30 18.05 9.92
C VAL A 443 -27.09 17.38 8.79
N VAL A 444 -27.46 18.14 7.74
CA VAL A 444 -28.17 17.61 6.58
C VAL A 444 -27.37 16.52 5.86
N THR A 445 -26.07 16.74 5.65
CA THR A 445 -25.15 15.77 5.04
C THR A 445 -25.05 14.50 5.88
N THR A 446 -24.90 14.64 7.20
CA THR A 446 -24.88 13.49 8.13
C THR A 446 -26.15 12.67 7.98
N LEU A 447 -27.33 13.29 8.13
CA LEU A 447 -28.62 12.60 8.02
C LEU A 447 -28.84 11.93 6.66
N ASN A 448 -28.38 12.56 5.57
CA ASN A 448 -28.44 11.98 4.23
C ASN A 448 -27.58 10.71 4.10
N LEU A 449 -26.34 10.73 4.62
CA LEU A 449 -25.45 9.56 4.63
C LEU A 449 -26.02 8.40 5.46
N LEU A 450 -26.95 8.66 6.39
CA LEU A 450 -27.67 7.64 7.15
C LEU A 450 -28.92 7.09 6.47
N GLY A 451 -29.21 7.51 5.24
CA GLY A 451 -30.43 7.13 4.53
C GLY A 451 -31.69 7.85 5.04
N LEU A 452 -31.57 8.83 5.93
CA LEU A 452 -32.70 9.57 6.51
C LEU A 452 -33.19 10.72 5.61
N SER A 453 -32.72 10.80 4.36
CA SER A 453 -33.07 11.85 3.39
C SER A 453 -34.57 12.05 3.17
N ALA A 454 -35.38 11.00 3.32
CA ALA A 454 -36.84 11.12 3.25
C ALA A 454 -37.40 11.95 4.41
N LEU A 455 -36.92 11.70 5.63
CA LEU A 455 -37.32 12.43 6.85
C LEU A 455 -36.77 13.85 6.85
N VAL A 456 -35.57 14.08 6.31
CA VAL A 456 -35.02 15.43 6.11
C VAL A 456 -35.91 16.25 5.17
N LYS A 457 -36.39 15.65 4.07
CA LYS A 457 -37.30 16.32 3.13
C LYS A 457 -38.65 16.69 3.77
N THR A 458 -39.20 15.83 4.62
CA THR A 458 -40.44 16.11 5.37
C THR A 458 -40.23 16.91 6.65
N ARG A 459 -38.97 17.18 7.04
CA ARG A 459 -38.54 17.85 8.28
C ARG A 459 -38.97 17.14 9.57
N ASP A 460 -39.12 15.82 9.51
CA ASP A 460 -39.62 14.97 10.59
C ASP A 460 -38.55 14.68 11.66
N LEU A 461 -38.29 15.68 12.52
CA LEU A 461 -37.36 15.53 13.64
C LEU A 461 -37.73 14.41 14.62
N PRO A 462 -39.01 14.18 14.98
CA PRO A 462 -39.40 13.03 15.79
C PRO A 462 -38.94 11.69 15.21
N ALA A 463 -39.19 11.42 13.92
CA ALA A 463 -38.74 10.18 13.29
C ALA A 463 -37.21 10.08 13.15
N ILE A 464 -36.50 11.21 13.05
CA ILE A 464 -35.02 11.26 13.00
C ILE A 464 -34.37 10.89 14.36
N ARG A 465 -35.11 10.97 15.48
CA ARG A 465 -34.58 10.68 16.83
C ARG A 465 -34.43 9.19 17.16
N GLU A 466 -34.99 8.29 16.35
CA GLU A 466 -34.96 6.85 16.62
C GLU A 466 -33.52 6.27 16.59
N PRO A 467 -33.05 5.60 17.66
CA PRO A 467 -31.65 5.24 17.82
C PRO A 467 -31.25 4.00 17.01
N ASN A 468 -30.00 4.01 16.50
CA ASN A 468 -29.33 2.86 15.91
C ASN A 468 -27.93 2.70 16.52
N ALA A 469 -27.37 1.48 16.52
CA ALA A 469 -25.99 1.24 16.95
C ALA A 469 -25.00 1.87 15.97
N TYR A 470 -24.33 2.96 16.37
CA TYR A 470 -23.88 3.97 15.42
C TYR A 470 -22.37 4.05 15.15
N VAL A 471 -21.48 3.72 16.11
CA VAL A 471 -20.03 4.00 15.97
C VAL A 471 -19.40 3.32 14.75
N ASP A 472 -19.58 2.01 14.59
CA ASP A 472 -19.03 1.28 13.44
C ASP A 472 -19.71 1.64 12.12
N LEU A 473 -20.90 2.25 12.16
CA LEU A 473 -21.58 2.79 10.98
C LEU A 473 -20.97 4.14 10.59
N VAL A 474 -20.77 5.06 11.54
CA VAL A 474 -20.09 6.35 11.34
C VAL A 474 -18.70 6.15 10.76
N PHE A 475 -17.87 5.33 11.42
CA PHE A 475 -16.48 5.12 11.01
C PHE A 475 -16.42 4.54 9.59
N ARG A 476 -17.39 3.72 9.19
CA ARG A 476 -17.48 3.16 7.84
C ARG A 476 -17.96 4.17 6.80
N LEU A 477 -19.02 4.93 7.10
CA LEU A 477 -19.60 5.91 6.18
C LEU A 477 -18.66 7.10 5.97
N ALA A 478 -18.02 7.60 7.04
CA ALA A 478 -17.00 8.64 7.00
C ALA A 478 -15.60 8.11 6.62
N LYS A 479 -15.45 6.80 6.40
CA LYS A 479 -14.18 6.10 6.09
C LYS A 479 -13.04 6.44 7.05
N ILE A 480 -13.33 6.54 8.34
CA ILE A 480 -12.35 6.82 9.40
C ILE A 480 -11.72 5.50 9.87
N ARG A 481 -10.39 5.39 9.78
CA ARG A 481 -9.62 4.25 10.34
C ARG A 481 -9.61 4.28 11.85
N TYR A 482 -9.30 5.44 12.40
CA TYR A 482 -9.32 5.76 13.82
C TYR A 482 -9.36 7.27 14.02
N VAL A 483 -9.85 7.68 15.19
CA VAL A 483 -9.82 9.06 15.69
C VAL A 483 -8.76 9.19 16.77
N VAL A 484 -8.22 10.40 16.94
CA VAL A 484 -7.45 10.79 18.12
C VAL A 484 -8.34 11.65 19.02
N MET A 485 -8.55 11.22 20.25
CA MET A 485 -9.32 11.91 21.28
C MET A 485 -8.52 13.06 21.89
N THR A 486 -9.19 13.96 22.60
CA THR A 486 -8.56 15.06 23.33
C THR A 486 -8.75 14.85 24.82
N ASN A 487 -7.74 14.30 25.49
CA ASN A 487 -7.86 13.80 26.86
C ASN A 487 -7.32 14.78 27.90
N ILE A 488 -8.13 15.14 28.88
CA ILE A 488 -7.88 16.18 29.87
C ILE A 488 -7.66 15.52 31.24
N PRO A 489 -6.42 15.19 31.64
CA PRO A 489 -6.16 14.55 32.93
C PRO A 489 -6.52 15.43 34.14
N PHE A 490 -6.64 16.75 33.92
CA PHE A 490 -7.03 17.74 34.91
C PHE A 490 -8.56 17.81 35.15
N ASP A 491 -9.37 17.15 34.34
CA ASP A 491 -10.81 17.04 34.57
C ASP A 491 -11.10 15.79 35.43
N PRO A 492 -11.67 15.93 36.65
CA PRO A 492 -11.88 14.77 37.52
C PRO A 492 -12.87 13.73 36.97
N GLN A 493 -13.84 14.16 36.16
CA GLN A 493 -14.80 13.24 35.55
C GLN A 493 -14.10 12.42 34.46
N GLU A 494 -13.36 13.06 33.55
CA GLU A 494 -12.59 12.33 32.54
C GLU A 494 -11.52 11.43 33.18
N ALA A 495 -10.73 11.98 34.10
CA ALA A 495 -9.66 11.26 34.78
C ALA A 495 -10.13 9.93 35.39
N SER A 496 -11.37 9.91 35.93
CA SER A 496 -11.94 8.72 36.55
C SER A 496 -12.07 7.51 35.61
N TYR A 497 -12.41 7.72 34.32
CA TYR A 497 -12.50 6.63 33.34
C TYR A 497 -11.13 5.98 33.10
N TRP A 498 -10.07 6.78 33.11
CA TRP A 498 -8.70 6.34 32.88
C TRP A 498 -8.10 5.61 34.09
N THR A 499 -8.30 6.13 35.30
CA THR A 499 -7.84 5.49 36.54
C THR A 499 -8.59 4.21 36.85
N ASN A 500 -9.87 4.11 36.45
CA ASN A 500 -10.67 2.89 36.58
C ASN A 500 -10.41 1.86 35.47
N HIS A 501 -9.50 2.17 34.53
CA HIS A 501 -9.18 1.33 33.36
C HIS A 501 -10.41 0.93 32.52
N THR A 502 -11.35 1.86 32.35
CA THR A 502 -12.58 1.65 31.57
C THR A 502 -12.27 1.11 30.17
N PRO A 503 -12.81 -0.06 29.78
CA PRO A 503 -12.43 -0.73 28.53
C PRO A 503 -12.92 0.06 27.31
N TYR A 504 -12.09 0.18 26.28
CA TYR A 504 -12.44 0.86 25.03
C TYR A 504 -11.64 0.29 23.84
N ASN A 505 -12.11 0.56 22.62
CA ASN A 505 -11.41 0.11 21.41
C ASN A 505 -10.24 1.04 21.07
N ALA A 506 -9.07 0.79 21.68
CA ALA A 506 -7.83 1.52 21.43
C ALA A 506 -7.32 1.46 19.96
N ARG A 507 -7.92 0.63 19.09
CA ARG A 507 -7.64 0.65 17.65
C ARG A 507 -8.44 1.71 16.90
N GLN A 508 -9.66 2.02 17.36
CA GLN A 508 -10.55 3.06 16.79
C GLN A 508 -10.37 4.42 17.47
N PHE A 509 -10.07 4.44 18.76
CA PHE A 509 -9.91 5.65 19.56
C PHE A 509 -8.49 5.67 20.13
N ARG A 510 -7.66 6.61 19.68
CA ARG A 510 -6.33 6.85 20.26
C ARG A 510 -6.36 8.05 21.18
N THR A 511 -5.49 8.09 22.17
CA THR A 511 -5.41 9.17 23.15
C THR A 511 -4.46 10.29 22.71
N ALA A 512 -4.74 11.52 23.14
CA ALA A 512 -3.77 12.61 23.13
C ALA A 512 -3.93 13.47 24.39
N LEU A 513 -2.81 13.85 25.00
CA LEU A 513 -2.79 14.46 26.33
C LEU A 513 -2.88 15.98 26.22
N ARG A 514 -4.03 16.54 26.58
CA ARG A 514 -4.31 17.97 26.57
C ARG A 514 -3.74 18.66 27.80
N VAL A 515 -2.95 19.71 27.58
CA VAL A 515 -2.18 20.46 28.59
C VAL A 515 -2.41 21.97 28.49
N ASP A 516 -3.61 22.40 28.10
CA ASP A 516 -4.03 23.81 28.09
C ASP A 516 -3.71 24.54 29.40
N GLN A 517 -3.95 23.87 30.53
CA GLN A 517 -3.71 24.35 31.89
C GLN A 517 -2.26 24.79 32.10
N LEU A 518 -1.27 24.11 31.49
CA LEU A 518 0.13 24.51 31.57
C LEU A 518 0.36 25.86 30.91
N LEU A 519 -0.08 26.06 29.66
CA LEU A 519 0.15 27.33 28.95
C LEU A 519 -0.64 28.49 29.53
N LEU A 520 -1.75 28.22 30.22
CA LEU A 520 -2.51 29.21 30.98
C LEU A 520 -1.84 29.61 32.30
N GLY A 521 -0.96 28.77 32.86
CA GLY A 521 -0.55 28.87 34.27
C GLY A 521 -1.75 28.68 35.22
N ASP A 522 -2.69 27.81 34.86
CA ASP A 522 -3.97 27.65 35.56
C ASP A 522 -3.82 26.80 36.83
N TRP A 523 -3.29 27.42 37.89
CA TRP A 523 -3.10 26.75 39.19
C TRP A 523 -4.39 26.43 39.93
N ALA A 524 -5.54 26.99 39.53
CA ALA A 524 -6.84 26.56 40.03
C ALA A 524 -7.22 25.15 39.53
N SER A 525 -6.78 24.78 38.33
CA SER A 525 -6.88 23.40 37.82
C SER A 525 -5.68 22.52 38.22
N LEU A 526 -4.45 23.05 38.16
CA LEU A 526 -3.23 22.27 38.40
C LEU A 526 -3.05 21.88 39.87
N GLY A 527 -3.30 22.79 40.81
CA GLY A 527 -3.10 22.55 42.24
C GLY A 527 -3.88 21.33 42.75
N PRO A 528 -5.22 21.30 42.62
CA PRO A 528 -6.03 20.15 43.04
C PRO A 528 -5.63 18.83 42.37
N ALA A 529 -5.21 18.86 41.11
CA ALA A 529 -4.76 17.67 40.38
C ALA A 529 -3.43 17.11 40.93
N LEU A 530 -2.52 17.99 41.36
CA LEU A 530 -1.27 17.61 42.04
C LEU A 530 -1.52 17.12 43.47
N ASP A 531 -2.42 17.77 44.21
CA ASP A 531 -2.77 17.42 45.59
C ASP A 531 -3.31 15.99 45.71
N LEU A 532 -4.14 15.57 44.73
CA LEU A 532 -4.66 14.20 44.61
C LEU A 532 -3.57 13.12 44.42
N GLN A 533 -2.40 13.50 43.90
CA GLN A 533 -1.23 12.61 43.77
C GLN A 533 -0.15 12.90 44.84
N HIS A 534 -0.43 13.79 45.81
CA HIS A 534 0.50 14.28 46.82
C HIS A 534 1.79 14.90 46.25
N LEU A 535 1.68 15.60 45.12
CA LEU A 535 2.79 16.22 44.40
C LEU A 535 2.95 17.71 44.75
N PRO A 536 4.19 18.24 44.84
CA PRO A 536 4.43 19.65 45.16
C PRO A 536 4.05 20.57 44.00
N HIS A 537 3.55 21.78 44.30
CA HIS A 537 3.15 22.80 43.31
C HIS A 537 4.36 23.51 42.66
N THR A 538 5.23 22.73 42.02
CA THR A 538 6.54 23.11 41.46
C THR A 538 6.74 22.50 40.07
N LEU A 539 7.77 22.93 39.34
CA LEU A 539 8.14 22.34 38.04
C LEU A 539 8.35 20.81 38.11
N ALA A 540 8.95 20.31 39.18
CA ALA A 540 9.19 18.88 39.38
C ALA A 540 7.88 18.09 39.59
N GLY A 541 6.96 18.62 40.39
CA GLY A 541 5.65 17.99 40.63
C GLY A 541 4.80 17.93 39.36
N VAL A 542 4.77 19.00 38.55
CA VAL A 542 4.05 18.99 37.26
C VAL A 542 4.70 18.02 36.26
N THR A 543 6.04 17.90 36.26
CA THR A 543 6.73 16.87 35.45
C THR A 543 6.26 15.48 35.85
N GLN A 544 6.35 15.12 37.14
CA GLN A 544 5.96 13.80 37.64
C GLN A 544 4.48 13.48 37.38
N TYR A 545 3.60 14.47 37.52
CA TYR A 545 2.17 14.33 37.20
C TYR A 545 1.97 13.99 35.71
N LEU A 546 2.59 14.75 34.79
CA LEU A 546 2.46 14.49 33.36
C LEU A 546 3.10 13.17 32.93
N GLU A 547 4.19 12.74 33.58
CA GLU A 547 4.77 11.41 33.36
C GLU A 547 3.79 10.29 33.70
N SER A 548 3.11 10.37 34.85
CA SER A 548 2.10 9.37 35.24
C SER A 548 0.97 9.28 34.20
N TRP A 549 0.53 10.43 33.67
CA TRP A 549 -0.52 10.47 32.66
C TRP A 549 -0.07 10.06 31.26
N VAL A 550 1.21 10.25 30.90
CA VAL A 550 1.79 9.65 29.68
C VAL A 550 1.77 8.12 29.78
N ASP A 551 2.11 7.56 30.94
CA ASP A 551 2.16 6.11 31.14
C ASP A 551 0.76 5.46 31.18
N ILE A 552 -0.24 6.18 31.74
CA ILE A 552 -1.66 5.78 31.73
C ILE A 552 -2.28 5.89 30.33
N LEU A 553 -2.23 7.07 29.70
CA LEU A 553 -2.94 7.33 28.44
C LEU A 553 -2.22 6.75 27.23
N ARG A 554 -0.89 6.66 27.27
CA ARG A 554 -0.01 6.35 26.12
C ARG A 554 -0.33 7.22 24.89
N PRO A 555 -0.34 8.55 25.05
CA PRO A 555 -0.83 9.49 24.05
C PRO A 555 0.01 9.48 22.77
N VAL A 556 -0.61 9.78 21.62
CA VAL A 556 0.14 9.95 20.36
C VAL A 556 0.82 11.33 20.24
N TYR A 557 0.36 12.32 20.99
CA TYR A 557 0.97 13.65 21.14
C TYR A 557 0.48 14.36 22.41
N PHE A 558 1.22 15.39 22.83
CA PHE A 558 0.71 16.45 23.72
C PHE A 558 -0.01 17.52 22.90
N MET A 559 -1.05 18.15 23.44
CA MET A 559 -1.77 19.24 22.77
C MET A 559 -2.12 20.38 23.72
N ALA A 560 -2.00 21.62 23.26
CA ALA A 560 -2.51 22.78 23.99
C ALA A 560 -3.07 23.85 23.05
N SER A 561 -4.23 24.40 23.41
CA SER A 561 -4.75 25.63 22.81
C SER A 561 -4.11 26.85 23.45
N VAL A 562 -3.16 27.46 22.74
CA VAL A 562 -2.34 28.58 23.19
C VAL A 562 -3.24 29.81 23.46
N PRO A 563 -3.20 30.38 24.68
CA PRO A 563 -3.93 31.62 24.98
C PRO A 563 -3.50 32.78 24.09
N ALA A 564 -4.44 33.63 23.67
CA ALA A 564 -4.14 34.81 22.85
C ALA A 564 -3.18 35.82 23.52
N THR A 565 -3.07 35.78 24.85
CA THR A 565 -2.15 36.58 25.67
C THR A 565 -0.81 35.89 25.97
N PHE A 566 -0.60 34.66 25.51
CA PHE A 566 0.61 33.89 25.78
C PHE A 566 1.83 34.51 25.09
N ALA A 567 2.86 34.81 25.87
CA ALA A 567 4.13 35.32 25.37
C ALA A 567 5.28 34.45 25.90
N LEU A 568 5.98 33.78 24.99
CA LEU A 568 7.22 33.09 25.31
C LEU A 568 8.32 34.16 25.49
N ARG A 569 8.62 34.52 26.73
CA ARG A 569 9.75 35.41 27.05
C ARG A 569 11.08 34.66 26.85
N GLU A 570 12.15 35.41 26.56
CA GLU A 570 13.50 34.85 26.57
C GLU A 570 13.77 34.16 27.91
N SER A 571 14.34 32.96 27.84
CA SER A 571 14.65 32.04 28.95
C SER A 571 14.67 32.71 30.33
N ALA A 572 13.51 32.77 30.98
CA ALA A 572 13.46 33.09 32.39
C ALA A 572 14.32 32.03 33.11
N ALA A 573 15.22 32.45 34.00
CA ALA A 573 16.03 31.49 34.73
C ALA A 573 15.09 30.57 35.50
N ALA A 574 15.19 29.26 35.26
CA ALA A 574 14.38 28.28 35.97
C ALA A 574 14.65 28.41 37.46
N ASP A 575 13.67 28.89 38.22
CA ASP A 575 13.66 28.80 39.67
C ASP A 575 12.98 27.48 40.05
N PRO A 576 13.72 26.41 40.41
CA PRO A 576 13.14 25.12 40.78
C PRO A 576 12.40 25.16 42.13
N ILE A 577 12.54 26.25 42.90
CA ILE A 577 11.89 26.45 44.20
C ILE A 577 10.61 27.30 44.03
N ALA A 578 10.39 27.92 42.86
CA ALA A 578 9.19 28.70 42.58
C ALA A 578 7.92 27.86 42.80
N ILE A 579 7.10 28.33 43.73
CA ILE A 579 5.76 27.82 43.98
C ILE A 579 4.84 28.44 42.93
N GLN A 580 4.08 27.59 42.23
CA GLN A 580 3.17 27.96 41.14
C GLN A 580 3.84 28.70 39.93
N PRO A 581 4.78 28.07 39.21
CA PRO A 581 5.40 28.62 37.99
C PRO A 581 4.42 29.10 36.91
N ASP A 582 4.83 30.09 36.11
CA ASP A 582 4.02 30.60 35.00
C ASP A 582 4.01 29.66 33.77
N GLY A 583 3.10 29.92 32.82
CA GLY A 583 2.93 29.07 31.65
C GLY A 583 4.10 29.05 30.67
N ALA A 584 4.99 30.07 30.69
CA ALA A 584 6.20 30.05 29.88
C ALA A 584 7.25 29.13 30.52
N MET A 585 7.41 29.18 31.85
CA MET A 585 8.26 28.24 32.60
C MET A 585 7.76 26.79 32.47
N LEU A 586 6.44 26.56 32.57
CA LEU A 586 5.84 25.23 32.39
C LEU A 586 6.04 24.69 30.96
N LEU A 587 6.00 25.54 29.94
CA LEU A 587 6.36 25.12 28.58
C LEU A 587 7.85 24.78 28.44
N GLN A 588 8.73 25.70 28.86
CA GLN A 588 10.18 25.60 28.66
C GLN A 588 10.86 24.50 29.50
N HIS A 589 10.42 24.30 30.74
CA HIS A 589 11.11 23.44 31.71
C HIS A 589 10.37 22.15 32.07
N VAL A 590 9.08 22.02 31.69
CA VAL A 590 8.31 20.77 31.89
C VAL A 590 7.90 20.16 30.55
N LEU A 591 7.06 20.84 29.76
CA LEU A 591 6.44 20.23 28.59
C LEU A 591 7.43 19.89 27.47
N LEU A 592 8.30 20.83 27.08
CA LEU A 592 9.29 20.58 26.02
C LEU A 592 10.33 19.51 26.39
N PRO A 593 10.95 19.51 27.59
CA PRO A 593 11.86 18.44 28.00
C PRO A 593 11.18 17.07 28.09
N LEU A 594 9.95 17.01 28.62
CA LEU A 594 9.19 15.76 28.71
C LEU A 594 8.79 15.22 27.32
N ALA A 595 8.34 16.09 26.43
CA ALA A 595 8.04 15.74 25.05
C ALA A 595 9.28 15.19 24.31
N GLN A 596 10.44 15.83 24.51
CA GLN A 596 11.71 15.35 23.95
C GLN A 596 12.12 13.98 24.52
N SER A 597 12.03 13.77 25.83
CA SER A 597 12.45 12.51 26.48
C SER A 597 11.54 11.33 26.10
N ARG A 598 10.22 11.56 26.07
CA ARG A 598 9.21 10.56 25.69
C ARG A 598 8.99 10.44 24.17
N ARG A 599 9.69 11.26 23.36
CA ARG A 599 9.58 11.34 21.89
C ARG A 599 8.15 11.61 21.38
N LEU A 600 7.41 12.45 22.11
CA LEU A 600 6.04 12.82 21.78
C LEU A 600 6.01 14.18 21.07
N PRO A 601 5.26 14.34 19.96
CA PRO A 601 5.00 15.66 19.37
C PRO A 601 4.23 16.57 20.35
N VAL A 602 4.39 17.89 20.19
CA VAL A 602 3.59 18.91 20.88
C VAL A 602 2.79 19.70 19.85
N ALA A 603 1.47 19.56 19.88
CA ALA A 603 0.54 20.25 18.99
C ALA A 603 0.04 21.55 19.66
N LEU A 604 0.52 22.69 19.18
CA LEU A 604 0.13 24.02 19.65
C LEU A 604 -0.92 24.64 18.71
N LYS A 605 -2.09 24.99 19.24
CA LYS A 605 -3.16 25.66 18.47
C LYS A 605 -3.25 27.13 18.86
N PHE A 606 -3.02 28.03 17.90
CA PHE A 606 -3.02 29.47 18.12
C PHE A 606 -4.34 30.12 17.67
N GLY A 607 -4.63 31.32 18.19
CA GLY A 607 -5.71 32.19 17.69
C GLY A 607 -7.02 32.19 18.48
N ALA A 608 -7.17 31.35 19.51
CA ALA A 608 -8.39 31.31 20.33
C ALA A 608 -8.41 32.42 21.40
N VAL A 609 -9.26 33.43 21.22
CA VAL A 609 -9.64 34.38 22.28
C VAL A 609 -10.78 33.77 23.10
N ARG A 610 -10.48 33.30 24.31
CA ARG A 610 -11.46 32.65 25.20
C ARG A 610 -12.36 33.70 25.86
N GLN A 611 -13.59 33.32 26.19
CA GLN A 611 -14.50 34.09 27.05
C GLN A 611 -14.80 35.54 26.56
N LEU A 612 -14.75 35.77 25.24
CA LEU A 612 -15.11 37.07 24.64
C LEU A 612 -16.59 37.45 24.88
N ASN A 613 -17.47 36.44 24.95
CA ASN A 613 -18.82 36.56 25.48
C ASN A 613 -19.03 35.48 26.56
N PRO A 614 -18.85 35.79 27.85
CA PRO A 614 -18.92 34.80 28.94
C PRO A 614 -20.35 34.46 29.37
N ARG A 615 -21.37 34.99 28.66
CA ARG A 615 -22.79 34.63 28.83
C ARG A 615 -23.14 33.35 28.08
N TYR A 616 -22.18 32.76 27.37
CA TYR A 616 -22.29 31.54 26.58
C TYR A 616 -21.18 30.55 26.95
#